data_AF-A0A1V4V2S7-F1
#
_entry.id   AF-A0A1V4V2S7-F1
#
_cell.length_a   1.000
_cell.length_b   1.000
_cell.length_c   1.000
_cell.angle_alpha   90.00
_cell.angle_beta   90.00
_cell.angle_gamma   90.00
#
_symmetry.space_group_name_H-M   'P 1'
#
loop_
_entity.id
_entity.type
_entity.pdbx_description
1 polymer ?
#
loop_
_entity_poly.entity_id
_entity_poly.type
_entity_poly.pdbx_seq_one_letter_code
_entity_poly.pdbx_strand_id
1 'polypeptide(L)'
;MGSISFDFFIGPPFISFIKNDPSRCNLRLEIKKGMAEVKDTSGKVVDSQKIPSGPDDPNHYYITATIPLEVIDGTVKNGHDVVINFEQTDDVHIDLNFDDTIMELARSALKIYFREDLEKREWSLGTLIYDENPDLIDLTPTSFEFATSVEGDTDTGCLLLFITTKDGQKGTSKELTGRDGRLYTPYPDGHSAALIISNKVLYGKILLSQMNSNTTARWAFKPGETGLTAGYLRCDGGSVRYKGYHCKGRNQWDISAFTLNCNEGDPPLSLLENKDDKSMLEFQWTHSWKVHWQNAVIDPSGGSMRTWGDTPMKVSITNPTVKISVSEPRQVISFENKAKVVINGPEQETGWLKIVEAVFGGSVRAGEVIEEKVNKMLPKIDIQFKGVNVFAASNLLFPSDHVITYDSNGVFVPGDLVIFGTTKSKL
;
A
#
# COMPACT_ATOMS: atom_id res chain seq x y z
N MET A 1 54.04 11.81 -22.57
CA MET A 1 53.04 10.80 -22.97
C MET A 1 51.91 11.51 -23.69
N GLY A 2 51.34 10.91 -24.74
CA GLY A 2 50.34 11.55 -25.59
C GLY A 2 48.91 11.26 -25.17
N SER A 3 48.54 9.98 -25.04
CA SER A 3 47.21 9.54 -24.60
C SER A 3 47.17 8.03 -24.39
N ILE A 4 46.06 7.54 -23.85
CA ILE A 4 45.69 6.11 -23.85
C ILE A 4 44.29 5.98 -24.44
N SER A 5 44.07 4.94 -25.25
CA SER A 5 42.77 4.65 -25.88
C SER A 5 42.36 3.20 -25.61
N PHE A 6 41.05 2.99 -25.49
CA PHE A 6 40.46 1.68 -25.17
C PHE A 6 39.50 1.22 -26.27
N ASP A 7 39.63 -0.04 -26.67
CA ASP A 7 38.65 -0.75 -27.49
C ASP A 7 38.23 -2.03 -26.75
N PHE A 8 37.28 -1.86 -25.83
CA PHE A 8 36.79 -2.91 -24.93
C PHE A 8 35.39 -3.38 -25.32
N PHE A 9 35.20 -4.70 -25.25
CA PHE A 9 33.89 -5.34 -25.24
C PHE A 9 33.54 -5.69 -23.79
N ILE A 10 32.57 -4.97 -23.23
CA ILE A 10 32.24 -4.99 -21.81
C ILE A 10 30.98 -5.82 -21.57
N GLY A 11 30.95 -6.58 -20.48
CA GLY A 11 29.78 -7.29 -20.00
C GLY A 11 28.73 -6.38 -19.34
N PRO A 12 27.60 -6.95 -18.88
CA PRO A 12 26.63 -6.19 -18.09
C PRO A 12 27.24 -5.71 -16.76
N PRO A 13 26.75 -4.58 -16.21
CA PRO A 13 27.21 -4.05 -14.93
C PRO A 13 26.77 -4.96 -13.79
N PHE A 14 27.69 -5.13 -12.85
CA PHE A 14 27.41 -5.65 -11.53
C PHE A 14 27.40 -4.49 -10.53
N ILE A 15 26.29 -4.33 -9.81
CA ILE A 15 26.13 -3.30 -8.79
C ILE A 15 26.18 -3.96 -7.42
N SER A 16 27.00 -3.43 -6.54
CA SER A 16 27.04 -3.80 -5.13
C SER A 16 26.78 -2.58 -4.27
N PHE A 17 25.83 -2.67 -3.36
CA PHE A 17 25.55 -1.61 -2.40
C PHE A 17 26.59 -1.63 -1.27
N ILE A 18 26.97 -0.44 -0.80
CA ILE A 18 28.06 -0.30 0.19
C ILE A 18 27.46 -0.33 1.60
N LYS A 19 28.00 -1.21 2.45
CA LYS A 19 27.67 -1.31 3.88
C LYS A 19 28.06 0.02 4.55
N ASN A 20 27.09 0.76 5.10
CA ASN A 20 27.22 2.09 5.74
C ASN A 20 27.39 3.29 4.81
N ASP A 21 27.10 3.15 3.52
CA ASP A 21 26.97 4.30 2.63
C ASP A 21 25.60 4.28 1.94
N PRO A 22 24.61 5.01 2.47
CA PRO A 22 23.25 5.03 1.92
C PRO A 22 23.15 5.85 0.63
N SER A 23 24.23 6.53 0.20
CA SER A 23 24.21 7.39 -0.97
C SER A 23 25.12 6.90 -2.09
N ARG A 24 25.82 5.75 -1.95
CA ARG A 24 26.73 5.24 -2.99
C ARG A 24 26.64 3.73 -3.20
N CYS A 25 26.94 3.29 -4.42
CA CYS A 25 27.15 1.90 -4.77
C CYS A 25 28.43 1.69 -5.56
N ASN A 26 28.97 0.48 -5.52
CA ASN A 26 30.08 0.05 -6.35
C ASN A 26 29.54 -0.52 -7.65
N LEU A 27 30.11 -0.06 -8.76
CA LEU A 27 29.95 -0.62 -10.07
C LEU A 27 31.16 -1.50 -10.39
N ARG A 28 30.91 -2.65 -10.99
CA ARG A 28 31.93 -3.49 -11.62
C ARG A 28 31.48 -3.92 -13.01
N LEU A 29 32.31 -3.66 -14.01
CA LEU A 29 32.10 -4.00 -15.41
C LEU A 29 33.20 -4.97 -15.85
N GLU A 30 32.83 -6.18 -16.23
CA GLU A 30 33.78 -7.16 -16.74
C GLU A 30 34.21 -6.81 -18.17
N ILE A 31 35.51 -6.73 -18.42
CA ILE A 31 36.05 -6.57 -19.77
C ILE A 31 36.21 -7.98 -20.36
N LYS A 32 35.29 -8.37 -21.24
CA LYS A 32 35.26 -9.73 -21.82
C LYS A 32 36.36 -9.96 -22.87
N LYS A 33 36.80 -8.89 -23.53
CA LYS A 33 37.92 -8.84 -24.48
C LYS A 33 38.20 -7.40 -24.89
N GLY A 34 39.39 -7.14 -25.42
CA GLY A 34 39.71 -5.85 -26.03
C GLY A 34 41.18 -5.51 -26.07
N MET A 35 41.47 -4.22 -26.26
CA MET A 35 42.83 -3.68 -26.30
C MET A 35 42.90 -2.32 -25.61
N ALA A 36 43.96 -2.09 -24.85
CA ALA A 36 44.39 -0.78 -24.40
C ALA A 36 45.67 -0.38 -25.14
N GLU A 37 45.72 0.81 -25.73
CA GLU A 37 46.89 1.31 -26.46
C GLU A 37 47.36 2.64 -25.88
N VAL A 38 48.65 2.72 -25.53
CA VAL A 38 49.32 3.96 -25.11
C VAL A 38 49.97 4.59 -26.32
N LYS A 39 49.68 5.86 -26.56
CA LYS A 39 50.18 6.65 -27.69
C LYS A 39 51.09 7.77 -27.21
N ASP A 40 52.17 8.02 -27.94
CA ASP A 40 52.99 9.20 -27.73
C ASP A 40 52.31 10.47 -28.28
N THR A 41 52.93 11.63 -28.12
CA THR A 41 52.38 12.92 -28.58
C THR A 41 52.27 13.03 -30.10
N SER A 42 52.88 12.11 -30.86
CA SER A 42 52.73 12.02 -32.32
C SER A 42 51.60 11.07 -32.75
N GLY A 43 50.94 10.41 -31.79
CA GLY A 43 49.88 9.44 -32.03
C GLY A 43 50.38 8.02 -32.31
N LYS A 44 51.68 7.76 -32.22
CA LYS A 44 52.26 6.43 -32.43
C LYS A 44 52.04 5.57 -31.18
N VAL A 45 51.57 4.33 -31.36
CA VAL A 45 51.47 3.35 -30.27
C VAL A 45 52.86 3.00 -29.76
N VAL A 46 53.08 3.23 -28.47
CA VAL A 46 54.35 2.97 -27.78
C VAL A 46 54.24 1.82 -26.78
N ASP A 47 53.03 1.49 -26.33
CA ASP A 47 52.75 0.34 -25.48
C ASP A 47 51.31 -0.14 -25.71
N SER A 48 51.02 -1.41 -25.46
CA SER A 48 49.67 -1.94 -25.57
C SER A 48 49.46 -3.20 -24.73
N GLN A 49 48.22 -3.38 -24.27
CA GLN A 49 47.79 -4.58 -23.57
C GLN A 49 46.54 -5.16 -24.21
N LYS A 50 46.67 -6.40 -24.67
CA LYS A 50 45.55 -7.20 -25.17
C LYS A 50 44.85 -7.90 -24.02
N ILE A 51 43.54 -7.78 -23.95
CA ILE A 51 42.68 -8.54 -23.04
C ILE A 51 42.12 -9.73 -23.83
N PRO A 52 42.56 -10.97 -23.54
CA PRO A 52 42.14 -12.15 -24.28
C PRO A 52 40.67 -12.49 -24.02
N SER A 53 40.07 -13.30 -24.90
CA SER A 53 38.71 -13.81 -24.74
C SER A 53 38.73 -15.30 -24.39
N GLY A 54 38.09 -15.73 -23.30
CA GLY A 54 37.85 -17.15 -23.05
C GLY A 54 37.58 -17.53 -21.59
N PRO A 55 37.02 -18.73 -21.35
CA PRO A 55 36.69 -19.24 -20.02
C PRO A 55 37.90 -19.68 -19.17
N ASP A 56 39.10 -19.75 -19.76
CA ASP A 56 40.32 -20.27 -19.13
C ASP A 56 41.33 -19.16 -18.74
N ASP A 57 40.96 -17.88 -18.82
CA ASP A 57 41.82 -16.80 -18.32
C ASP A 57 41.60 -16.63 -16.79
N PRO A 58 42.60 -16.91 -15.94
CA PRO A 58 42.48 -16.67 -14.51
C PRO A 58 42.41 -15.19 -14.15
N ASN A 59 42.84 -14.30 -15.06
CA ASN A 59 42.87 -12.86 -14.84
C ASN A 59 41.59 -12.22 -15.38
N HIS A 60 40.58 -12.08 -14.52
CA HIS A 60 39.41 -11.28 -14.84
C HIS A 60 39.77 -9.78 -14.77
N TYR A 61 39.58 -9.06 -15.87
CA TYR A 61 39.79 -7.62 -15.94
C TYR A 61 38.49 -6.88 -15.69
N TYR A 62 38.52 -5.90 -14.80
CA TYR A 62 37.34 -5.12 -14.44
C TYR A 62 37.61 -3.64 -14.55
N ILE A 63 36.58 -2.91 -14.98
CA ILE A 63 36.43 -1.49 -14.67
C ILE A 63 35.58 -1.43 -13.40
N THR A 64 36.07 -0.74 -12.38
CA THR A 64 35.34 -0.50 -11.13
C THR A 64 35.11 0.98 -10.96
N ALA A 65 33.96 1.38 -10.44
CA ALA A 65 33.67 2.78 -10.13
C ALA A 65 32.77 2.87 -8.90
N THR A 66 32.71 4.05 -8.28
CA THR A 66 31.71 4.36 -7.26
C THR A 66 30.66 5.28 -7.88
N ILE A 67 29.39 4.99 -7.67
CA ILE A 67 28.28 5.79 -8.23
C ILE A 67 27.45 6.34 -7.08
N PRO A 68 27.17 7.65 -7.04
CA PRO A 68 26.16 8.18 -6.14
C PRO A 68 24.77 7.64 -6.51
N LEU A 69 24.03 7.09 -5.54
CA LEU A 69 22.67 6.60 -5.72
C LEU A 69 21.69 7.70 -6.12
N GLU A 70 21.97 8.97 -5.77
CA GLU A 70 21.21 10.16 -6.22
C GLU A 70 21.24 10.34 -7.74
N VAL A 71 22.27 9.81 -8.40
CA VAL A 71 22.37 9.80 -9.86
C VAL A 71 21.48 8.71 -10.47
N ILE A 72 21.13 7.70 -9.69
CA ILE A 72 20.15 6.67 -10.02
C ILE A 72 18.73 7.18 -9.64
N ASP A 73 18.43 8.43 -9.99
CA ASP A 73 17.11 9.04 -9.86
C ASP A 73 16.43 9.00 -11.24
N GLY A 74 15.25 8.38 -11.34
CA GLY A 74 14.46 8.40 -12.57
C GLY A 74 13.29 9.37 -12.50
N THR A 75 12.96 9.96 -13.66
CA THR A 75 11.77 10.80 -13.81
C THR A 75 10.72 10.06 -14.64
N VAL A 76 9.53 9.87 -14.07
CA VAL A 76 8.49 9.03 -14.68
C VAL A 76 7.86 9.67 -15.93
N LYS A 77 8.11 10.95 -16.20
CA LYS A 77 7.45 11.71 -17.27
C LYS A 77 7.94 11.44 -18.70
N ASN A 78 9.17 10.93 -18.92
CA ASN A 78 9.81 10.82 -20.24
C ASN A 78 10.70 9.57 -20.44
N GLY A 79 10.53 8.57 -19.60
CA GLY A 79 11.36 7.38 -19.62
C GLY A 79 11.23 6.73 -18.25
N HIS A 80 10.46 5.66 -18.18
CA HIS A 80 10.23 4.93 -16.93
C HIS A 80 11.48 4.19 -16.44
N ASP A 81 12.62 4.36 -17.11
CA ASP A 81 13.82 3.57 -16.90
C ASP A 81 14.63 4.05 -15.70
N VAL A 82 15.15 3.09 -14.95
CA VAL A 82 16.22 3.29 -13.97
C VAL A 82 17.52 3.25 -14.72
N VAL A 83 18.20 4.37 -14.84
CA VAL A 83 19.42 4.46 -15.64
C VAL A 83 20.61 4.77 -14.74
N ILE A 84 21.69 4.03 -14.90
CA ILE A 84 23.01 4.44 -14.44
C ILE A 84 23.65 5.29 -15.52
N ASN A 85 24.03 6.52 -15.18
CA ASN A 85 24.82 7.38 -16.05
C ASN A 85 26.30 7.31 -15.66
N PHE A 86 27.13 6.73 -16.53
CA PHE A 86 28.54 6.53 -16.27
C PHE A 86 29.38 7.82 -16.29
N GLU A 87 28.86 8.94 -16.80
CA GLU A 87 29.59 10.22 -16.75
C GLU A 87 29.67 10.80 -15.34
N GLN A 88 28.72 10.42 -14.49
CA GLN A 88 28.53 10.94 -13.14
C GLN A 88 29.13 10.02 -12.07
N THR A 89 29.97 9.06 -12.48
CA THR A 89 30.67 8.15 -11.57
C THR A 89 31.92 8.79 -10.99
N ASP A 90 32.14 8.53 -9.71
CA ASP A 90 33.37 8.86 -8.99
C ASP A 90 34.32 7.66 -8.99
N ASP A 91 35.61 7.92 -8.72
CA ASP A 91 36.62 6.90 -8.45
C ASP A 91 36.65 5.74 -9.46
N VAL A 92 36.67 6.08 -10.75
CA VAL A 92 36.79 5.11 -11.84
C VAL A 92 38.21 4.53 -11.87
N HIS A 93 38.29 3.22 -11.79
CA HIS A 93 39.52 2.45 -11.82
C HIS A 93 39.43 1.31 -12.84
N ILE A 94 40.59 0.96 -13.37
CA ILE A 94 40.82 -0.25 -14.14
C ILE A 94 42.15 -0.82 -13.65
N ASP A 95 42.28 -2.13 -13.64
CA ASP A 95 43.55 -2.79 -13.31
C ASP A 95 44.13 -3.37 -14.60
N LEU A 96 45.15 -2.71 -15.13
CA LEU A 96 45.88 -3.09 -16.35
C LEU A 96 47.36 -3.21 -15.96
N ASN A 97 48.09 -4.04 -16.70
CA ASN A 97 49.51 -4.31 -16.47
C ASN A 97 50.38 -3.19 -17.08
N PHE A 98 50.13 -1.95 -16.68
CA PHE A 98 50.96 -0.79 -17.00
C PHE A 98 51.57 -0.19 -15.73
N ASP A 99 52.56 0.69 -15.89
CA ASP A 99 53.12 1.44 -14.76
C ASP A 99 52.12 2.46 -14.18
N ASP A 100 52.36 2.88 -12.93
CA ASP A 100 51.48 3.80 -12.19
C ASP A 100 51.19 5.11 -12.94
N THR A 101 52.15 5.61 -13.75
CA THR A 101 51.97 6.87 -14.49
C THR A 101 50.97 6.68 -15.64
N ILE A 102 51.06 5.57 -16.35
CA ILE A 102 50.11 5.18 -17.40
C ILE A 102 48.74 4.89 -16.76
N MET A 103 48.71 4.28 -15.58
CA MET A 103 47.45 3.99 -14.88
C MET A 103 46.70 5.26 -14.44
N GLU A 104 47.39 6.33 -14.04
CA GLU A 104 46.75 7.63 -13.79
C GLU A 104 46.17 8.27 -15.06
N LEU A 105 46.88 8.15 -16.20
CA LEU A 105 46.36 8.56 -17.51
C LEU A 105 45.14 7.72 -17.91
N ALA A 106 45.16 6.41 -17.64
CA ALA A 106 44.07 5.49 -17.92
C ALA A 106 42.78 5.87 -17.18
N ARG A 107 42.86 6.26 -15.90
CA ARG A 107 41.70 6.74 -15.13
C ARG A 107 41.06 7.97 -15.77
N SER A 108 41.87 8.92 -16.23
CA SER A 108 41.38 10.12 -16.90
C SER A 108 40.74 9.80 -18.25
N ALA A 109 41.34 8.90 -19.02
CA ALA A 109 40.81 8.47 -20.32
C ALA A 109 39.53 7.63 -20.21
N LEU A 110 39.35 6.85 -19.14
CA LEU A 110 38.12 6.09 -18.91
C LEU A 110 36.90 6.99 -18.72
N LYS A 111 37.08 8.12 -18.02
CA LYS A 111 36.01 9.12 -17.90
C LYS A 111 35.59 9.70 -19.24
N ILE A 112 36.50 9.77 -20.22
CA ILE A 112 36.21 10.21 -21.59
C ILE A 112 35.58 9.07 -22.39
N TYR A 113 36.09 7.85 -22.26
CA TYR A 113 35.58 6.65 -22.93
C TYR A 113 34.08 6.44 -22.70
N PHE A 114 33.59 6.63 -21.46
CA PHE A 114 32.16 6.53 -21.16
C PHE A 114 31.32 7.73 -21.63
N ARG A 115 31.92 8.90 -21.85
CA ARG A 115 31.22 10.10 -22.38
C ARG A 115 31.02 10.03 -23.89
N GLU A 116 32.01 9.53 -24.62
CA GLU A 116 32.06 9.60 -26.08
C GLU A 116 31.25 8.49 -26.78
N ASP A 117 30.87 7.42 -26.06
CA ASP A 117 30.08 6.31 -26.60
C ASP A 117 28.68 6.28 -25.96
N LEU A 118 27.68 6.76 -26.71
CA LEU A 118 26.29 6.89 -26.26
C LEU A 118 25.65 5.55 -25.86
N GLU A 119 26.02 4.43 -26.48
CA GLU A 119 25.50 3.10 -26.11
C GLU A 119 26.12 2.58 -24.81
N LYS A 120 27.24 3.15 -24.39
CA LYS A 120 27.97 2.80 -23.16
C LYS A 120 27.83 3.84 -22.05
N ARG A 121 27.19 4.98 -22.32
CA ARG A 121 27.02 6.11 -21.39
C ARG A 121 25.96 5.83 -20.32
N GLU A 122 24.93 5.09 -20.71
CA GLU A 122 23.75 4.85 -19.89
C GLU A 122 23.41 3.35 -19.87
N TRP A 123 23.17 2.81 -18.68
CA TRP A 123 22.71 1.44 -18.53
C TRP A 123 21.36 1.39 -17.81
N SER A 124 20.33 0.88 -18.49
CA SER A 124 19.02 0.64 -17.86
C SER A 124 19.06 -0.58 -16.96
N LEU A 125 18.81 -0.38 -15.66
CA LEU A 125 18.69 -1.43 -14.64
C LEU A 125 17.28 -2.02 -14.58
N GLY A 126 16.31 -1.30 -15.11
CA GLY A 126 14.93 -1.70 -15.14
C GLY A 126 14.03 -0.53 -15.52
N THR A 127 12.74 -0.79 -15.44
CA THR A 127 11.72 0.14 -15.90
C THR A 127 10.57 0.10 -14.91
N LEU A 128 10.15 1.27 -14.45
CA LEU A 128 8.94 1.44 -13.67
C LEU A 128 7.72 1.21 -14.56
N ILE A 129 7.28 -0.04 -14.65
CA ILE A 129 6.05 -0.37 -15.34
C ILE A 129 4.89 0.06 -14.44
N TYR A 130 4.13 1.07 -14.86
CA TYR A 130 2.86 1.39 -14.25
C TYR A 130 1.79 1.48 -15.33
N ASP A 131 0.67 0.79 -15.10
CA ASP A 131 -0.54 1.01 -15.87
C ASP A 131 -1.29 2.16 -15.18
N GLU A 132 -1.57 3.24 -15.93
CA GLU A 132 -2.48 4.27 -15.43
C GLU A 132 -3.82 3.62 -15.11
N ASN A 133 -4.11 3.49 -13.80
CA ASN A 133 -5.41 3.08 -13.33
C ASN A 133 -6.22 4.34 -13.00
N PRO A 134 -7.27 4.66 -13.76
CA PRO A 134 -8.10 5.84 -13.52
C PRO A 134 -8.70 5.87 -12.10
N ASP A 135 -8.89 4.70 -11.48
CA ASP A 135 -9.43 4.55 -10.13
C ASP A 135 -8.37 4.73 -9.02
N LEU A 136 -7.08 4.76 -9.37
CA LEU A 136 -5.95 4.85 -8.43
C LEU A 136 -4.90 5.87 -8.88
N ILE A 137 -5.34 6.98 -9.48
CA ILE A 137 -4.46 8.03 -10.00
C ILE A 137 -3.54 8.65 -8.93
N ASP A 138 -3.94 8.58 -7.66
CA ASP A 138 -3.13 9.03 -6.51
C ASP A 138 -1.92 8.12 -6.21
N LEU A 139 -1.88 6.92 -6.78
CA LEU A 139 -0.75 5.98 -6.69
C LEU A 139 0.20 6.08 -7.88
N THR A 140 -0.11 6.92 -8.87
CA THR A 140 0.78 7.11 -10.02
C THR A 140 2.13 7.63 -9.54
N PRO A 141 3.23 6.90 -9.78
CA PRO A 141 4.55 7.36 -9.38
C PRO A 141 4.97 8.58 -10.20
N THR A 142 5.72 9.49 -9.59
CA THR A 142 6.22 10.72 -10.23
C THR A 142 7.74 10.80 -10.22
N SER A 143 8.36 10.26 -9.17
CA SER A 143 9.81 10.07 -9.04
C SER A 143 10.08 8.92 -8.08
N PHE A 144 11.32 8.46 -8.09
CA PHE A 144 11.83 7.49 -7.12
C PHE A 144 13.27 7.82 -6.73
N GLU A 145 13.73 7.22 -5.63
CA GLU A 145 15.10 7.33 -5.13
C GLU A 145 15.51 6.02 -4.44
N PHE A 146 16.80 5.67 -4.57
CA PHE A 146 17.39 4.54 -3.87
C PHE A 146 18.14 4.96 -2.61
N ALA A 147 18.11 4.08 -1.62
CA ALA A 147 19.00 4.14 -0.46
C ALA A 147 19.34 2.74 0.03
N THR A 148 20.26 2.64 0.98
CA THR A 148 20.59 1.36 1.63
C THR A 148 20.29 1.46 3.12
N SER A 149 19.90 0.34 3.72
CA SER A 149 19.75 0.23 5.16
C SER A 149 20.43 -1.05 5.64
N VAL A 150 21.20 -0.95 6.73
CA VAL A 150 21.88 -2.08 7.35
C VAL A 150 21.50 -2.09 8.82
N GLU A 151 20.99 -3.22 9.28
CA GLU A 151 20.63 -3.41 10.68
C GLU A 151 21.83 -3.96 11.45
N GLY A 152 22.37 -3.14 12.36
CA GLY A 152 23.54 -3.48 13.17
C GLY A 152 24.80 -3.75 12.34
N ASP A 153 25.68 -4.61 12.86
CA ASP A 153 26.94 -5.01 12.19
C ASP A 153 26.77 -6.22 11.26
N THR A 154 25.56 -6.53 10.83
CA THR A 154 25.30 -7.70 9.98
C THR A 154 25.83 -7.49 8.56
N ASP A 155 26.21 -8.58 7.88
CA ASP A 155 26.58 -8.53 6.45
C ASP A 155 25.35 -8.49 5.52
N THR A 156 24.15 -8.38 6.10
CA THR A 156 22.88 -8.38 5.36
C THR A 156 22.27 -6.99 5.43
N GLY A 157 22.20 -6.33 4.27
CA GLY A 157 21.54 -5.04 4.10
C GLY A 157 20.26 -5.15 3.27
N CYS A 158 19.49 -4.07 3.25
CA CYS A 158 18.32 -3.90 2.42
C CYS A 158 18.55 -2.75 1.43
N LEU A 159 18.18 -2.97 0.17
CA LEU A 159 18.00 -1.89 -0.80
C LEU A 159 16.61 -1.27 -0.58
N LEU A 160 16.58 0.01 -0.28
CA LEU A 160 15.36 0.78 -0.13
C LEU A 160 15.04 1.50 -1.43
N LEU A 161 13.77 1.44 -1.83
CA LEU A 161 13.23 2.19 -2.95
C LEU A 161 12.09 3.08 -2.44
N PHE A 162 12.32 4.39 -2.46
CA PHE A 162 11.32 5.38 -2.11
C PHE A 162 10.62 5.87 -3.36
N ILE A 163 9.28 5.75 -3.41
CA ILE A 163 8.47 6.18 -4.56
C ILE A 163 7.60 7.36 -4.12
N THR A 164 7.72 8.48 -4.84
CA THR A 164 6.83 9.64 -4.65
C THR A 164 5.64 9.52 -5.60
N THR A 165 4.44 9.38 -5.05
CA THR A 165 3.21 9.32 -5.87
C THR A 165 2.68 10.71 -6.22
N LYS A 166 1.73 10.76 -7.16
CA LYS A 166 1.06 11.99 -7.60
C LYS A 166 0.45 12.74 -6.42
N ASP A 167 0.65 14.06 -6.39
CA ASP A 167 0.29 14.97 -5.29
C ASP A 167 0.97 14.65 -3.93
N GLY A 168 1.93 13.72 -3.93
CA GLY A 168 2.85 13.46 -2.84
C GLY A 168 4.00 14.48 -2.81
N GLN A 169 4.69 14.54 -1.68
CA GLN A 169 5.94 15.29 -1.53
C GLN A 169 7.08 14.28 -1.32
N LYS A 170 8.21 14.52 -2.00
CA LYS A 170 9.42 13.72 -1.82
C LYS A 170 9.85 13.81 -0.35
N GLY A 171 10.09 12.66 0.27
CA GLY A 171 10.63 12.59 1.63
C GLY A 171 12.06 13.13 1.69
N THR A 172 12.50 13.57 2.87
CA THR A 172 13.87 14.05 3.09
C THR A 172 14.79 13.02 3.75
N SER A 173 14.22 11.97 4.36
CA SER A 173 14.98 10.87 4.95
C SER A 173 15.28 9.81 3.90
N LYS A 174 16.52 9.33 3.89
CA LYS A 174 16.96 8.16 3.10
C LYS A 174 17.10 6.90 3.95
N GLU A 175 16.65 6.97 5.20
CA GLU A 175 16.79 5.90 6.18
C GLU A 175 15.42 5.51 6.73
N LEU A 176 15.27 4.21 7.01
CA LEU A 176 14.16 3.67 7.80
C LEU A 176 14.63 3.51 9.25
N THR A 177 14.24 4.46 10.08
CA THR A 177 14.54 4.45 11.51
C THR A 177 13.30 4.13 12.33
N GLY A 178 13.46 3.27 13.34
CA GLY A 178 12.43 3.03 14.34
C GLY A 178 12.30 4.21 15.32
N ARG A 179 11.29 4.16 16.18
CA ARG A 179 11.08 5.20 17.22
C ARG A 179 12.23 5.29 18.23
N ASP A 180 13.02 4.24 18.36
CA ASP A 180 14.23 4.17 19.18
C ASP A 180 15.48 4.74 18.47
N GLY A 181 15.32 5.23 17.23
CA GLY A 181 16.40 5.80 16.43
C GLY A 181 17.30 4.76 15.76
N ARG A 182 16.96 3.46 15.82
CA ARG A 182 17.76 2.40 15.20
C ARG A 182 17.33 2.17 13.76
N LEU A 183 18.26 1.77 12.91
CA LEU A 183 17.99 1.30 11.55
C LEU A 183 17.41 -0.12 11.61
N TYR A 184 16.39 -0.38 10.79
CA TYR A 184 15.74 -1.68 10.71
C TYR A 184 15.67 -2.16 9.28
N THR A 185 15.82 -3.47 9.10
CA THR A 185 15.36 -4.13 7.88
C THR A 185 13.82 -4.17 7.86
N PRO A 186 13.15 -3.76 6.77
CA PRO A 186 11.70 -3.58 6.76
C PRO A 186 10.91 -4.90 6.58
N TYR A 187 11.51 -6.05 6.89
CA TYR A 187 10.89 -7.36 6.74
C TYR A 187 11.30 -8.29 7.90
N PRO A 188 10.40 -9.18 8.37
CA PRO A 188 10.70 -10.14 9.43
C PRO A 188 11.41 -11.38 8.87
N ASP A 189 11.92 -12.23 9.78
CA ASP A 189 12.49 -13.54 9.45
C ASP A 189 11.61 -14.34 8.49
N GLY A 190 12.26 -15.03 7.54
CA GLY A 190 11.59 -15.81 6.51
C GLY A 190 11.15 -15.02 5.27
N HIS A 191 11.32 -13.70 5.28
CA HIS A 191 11.04 -12.82 4.14
C HIS A 191 12.33 -12.12 3.67
N SER A 192 12.33 -11.63 2.44
CA SER A 192 13.47 -10.85 1.89
C SER A 192 13.04 -9.64 1.08
N ALA A 193 11.74 -9.35 1.05
CA ALA A 193 11.16 -8.15 0.45
C ALA A 193 9.98 -7.65 1.28
N ALA A 194 9.78 -6.33 1.26
CA ALA A 194 8.58 -5.70 1.79
C ALA A 194 8.14 -4.53 0.91
N LEU A 195 6.83 -4.34 0.81
CA LEU A 195 6.22 -3.13 0.30
C LEU A 195 5.49 -2.43 1.44
N ILE A 196 5.77 -1.15 1.63
CA ILE A 196 5.11 -0.32 2.65
C ILE A 196 4.36 0.81 1.96
N ILE A 197 3.06 0.93 2.24
CA ILE A 197 2.20 2.00 1.79
C ILE A 197 1.78 2.82 3.01
N SER A 198 2.19 4.09 3.03
CA SER A 198 1.89 4.99 4.15
C SER A 198 0.38 5.08 4.43
N ASN A 199 0.03 5.25 5.71
CA ASN A 199 -1.34 5.43 6.17
C ASN A 199 -2.04 6.62 5.47
N LYS A 200 -1.30 7.68 5.15
CA LYS A 200 -1.79 8.85 4.43
C LYS A 200 -2.26 8.50 3.03
N VAL A 201 -1.53 7.61 2.35
CA VAL A 201 -1.91 7.12 1.02
C VAL A 201 -3.04 6.09 1.15
N LEU A 202 -2.89 5.10 2.03
CA LEU A 202 -3.89 4.05 2.25
C LEU A 202 -5.25 4.63 2.64
N TYR A 203 -5.34 5.31 3.78
CA TYR A 203 -6.60 5.84 4.28
C TYR A 203 -6.99 7.09 3.50
N GLY A 204 -6.08 8.06 3.35
CA GLY A 204 -6.41 9.38 2.81
C GLY A 204 -6.65 9.43 1.30
N LYS A 205 -6.11 8.49 0.51
CA LYS A 205 -6.26 8.48 -0.95
C LYS A 205 -7.04 7.26 -1.45
N ILE A 206 -6.60 6.06 -1.08
CA ILE A 206 -7.18 4.80 -1.58
C ILE A 206 -8.55 4.55 -0.96
N LEU A 207 -8.61 4.39 0.36
CA LEU A 207 -9.84 4.01 1.05
C LEU A 207 -10.83 5.17 1.07
N LEU A 208 -10.40 6.40 1.39
CA LEU A 208 -11.30 7.56 1.51
C LEU A 208 -12.16 7.78 0.26
N SER A 209 -11.55 7.74 -0.93
CA SER A 209 -12.26 7.92 -2.20
C SER A 209 -13.34 6.84 -2.38
N GLN A 210 -12.95 5.56 -2.21
CA GLN A 210 -13.86 4.42 -2.38
C GLN A 210 -14.99 4.41 -1.34
N MET A 211 -14.69 4.80 -0.10
CA MET A 211 -15.67 4.90 0.99
C MET A 211 -16.69 6.01 0.74
N ASN A 212 -16.26 7.16 0.24
CA ASN A 212 -17.15 8.28 -0.09
C ASN A 212 -17.97 8.05 -1.37
N SER A 213 -17.49 7.21 -2.30
CA SER A 213 -18.27 6.83 -3.49
C SER A 213 -19.31 5.74 -3.22
N ASN A 214 -19.06 4.84 -2.28
CA ASN A 214 -19.88 3.64 -2.06
C ASN A 214 -20.77 3.69 -0.81
N THR A 215 -20.69 4.75 -0.01
CA THR A 215 -21.50 4.89 1.22
C THR A 215 -22.20 6.23 1.30
N THR A 216 -23.27 6.33 2.10
CA THR A 216 -23.97 7.60 2.38
C THR A 216 -23.29 8.42 3.47
N ALA A 217 -22.27 7.87 4.13
CA ALA A 217 -21.53 8.54 5.17
C ALA A 217 -20.46 9.47 4.58
N ARG A 218 -20.16 10.57 5.27
CA ARG A 218 -19.05 11.45 4.89
C ARG A 218 -17.82 11.06 5.67
N TRP A 219 -16.95 10.31 5.01
CA TRP A 219 -15.67 9.88 5.56
C TRP A 219 -14.65 11.01 5.49
N ALA A 220 -13.78 11.02 6.50
CA ALA A 220 -12.65 11.90 6.61
C ALA A 220 -11.43 11.10 7.10
N PHE A 221 -10.27 11.53 6.64
CA PHE A 221 -8.97 11.09 7.14
C PHE A 221 -8.29 12.27 7.83
N LYS A 222 -7.77 12.06 9.04
CA LYS A 222 -6.92 13.02 9.73
C LYS A 222 -5.48 12.52 9.71
N PRO A 223 -4.52 13.28 9.16
CA PRO A 223 -3.12 12.91 9.20
C PRO A 223 -2.64 12.62 10.63
N GLY A 224 -2.00 11.47 10.84
CA GLY A 224 -1.53 11.01 12.15
C GLY A 224 -2.49 10.08 12.90
N GLU A 225 -3.72 9.88 12.41
CA GLU A 225 -4.63 8.84 12.92
C GLU A 225 -4.49 7.53 12.12
N THR A 226 -4.70 6.39 12.78
CA THR A 226 -4.69 5.04 12.17
C THR A 226 -6.10 4.65 11.76
N GLY A 227 -6.64 5.28 10.72
CA GLY A 227 -7.94 4.91 10.17
C GLY A 227 -8.73 6.04 9.52
N LEU A 228 -9.95 5.70 9.12
CA LEU A 228 -10.96 6.65 8.65
C LEU A 228 -12.05 6.83 9.70
N THR A 229 -12.54 8.06 9.81
CA THR A 229 -13.71 8.39 10.63
C THR A 229 -14.77 9.02 9.74
N ALA A 230 -16.02 8.59 9.90
CA ALA A 230 -17.16 9.14 9.19
C ALA A 230 -18.05 9.94 10.12
N GLY A 231 -18.38 11.16 9.70
CA GLY A 231 -19.49 11.89 10.28
C GLY A 231 -20.78 11.16 9.91
N TYR A 232 -21.39 10.52 10.92
CA TYR A 232 -22.72 9.91 10.97
C TYR A 232 -23.21 9.23 9.68
N LEU A 233 -23.52 7.96 9.83
CA LEU A 233 -24.34 7.22 8.89
C LEU A 233 -25.73 7.88 8.79
N ARG A 234 -26.01 8.59 7.69
CA ARG A 234 -27.32 9.25 7.48
C ARG A 234 -28.37 8.17 7.26
N CYS A 235 -29.21 7.95 8.27
CA CYS A 235 -30.47 7.24 8.10
C CYS A 235 -31.52 8.25 7.62
N ASP A 236 -32.25 7.92 6.57
CA ASP A 236 -33.45 8.66 6.23
C ASP A 236 -34.47 8.32 7.32
N GLY A 237 -34.51 9.15 8.37
CA GLY A 237 -35.46 9.00 9.46
C GLY A 237 -36.86 8.77 8.92
N GLY A 238 -37.60 7.86 9.54
CA GLY A 238 -38.87 7.38 9.00
C GLY A 238 -39.78 6.87 10.09
N SER A 239 -41.09 6.87 9.80
CA SER A 239 -42.09 6.20 10.62
C SER A 239 -42.51 4.88 9.96
N VAL A 240 -42.22 3.75 10.60
CA VAL A 240 -42.77 2.46 10.16
C VAL A 240 -44.09 2.25 10.90
N ARG A 241 -45.22 2.19 10.19
CA ARG A 241 -46.51 1.85 10.81
C ARG A 241 -46.80 0.38 10.62
N TYR A 242 -47.25 -0.28 11.67
CA TYR A 242 -47.67 -1.68 11.59
C TYR A 242 -49.12 -1.85 12.03
N LYS A 243 -49.97 -2.32 11.12
CA LYS A 243 -51.36 -2.67 11.44
C LYS A 243 -51.46 -4.17 11.69
N GLY A 244 -51.51 -4.56 12.96
CA GLY A 244 -51.85 -5.91 13.38
C GLY A 244 -53.34 -6.07 13.57
N TYR A 245 -53.88 -7.25 13.30
CA TYR A 245 -55.25 -7.62 13.69
C TYR A 245 -55.18 -8.89 14.54
N HIS A 246 -55.41 -8.76 15.85
CA HIS A 246 -55.55 -9.92 16.72
C HIS A 246 -56.93 -9.92 17.37
N CYS A 247 -57.75 -10.92 17.02
CA CYS A 247 -59.08 -11.11 17.59
C CYS A 247 -59.11 -12.32 18.54
N LYS A 248 -58.90 -12.08 19.83
CA LYS A 248 -59.50 -12.94 20.87
C LYS A 248 -60.31 -12.06 21.81
N GLY A 249 -61.63 -12.11 21.66
CA GLY A 249 -62.55 -11.51 22.63
C GLY A 249 -62.80 -10.00 22.51
N ARG A 250 -62.77 -9.44 21.29
CA ARG A 250 -63.42 -8.15 20.94
C ARG A 250 -62.57 -6.85 21.06
N ASN A 251 -61.25 -6.90 21.25
CA ASN A 251 -60.38 -5.69 21.20
C ASN A 251 -59.57 -5.61 19.89
N GLN A 252 -59.51 -4.43 19.26
CA GLN A 252 -58.66 -4.12 18.10
C GLN A 252 -57.39 -3.40 18.57
N TRP A 253 -56.23 -3.76 18.03
CA TRP A 253 -54.93 -3.16 18.38
C TRP A 253 -54.30 -2.51 17.13
N ASP A 254 -53.80 -1.29 17.22
CA ASP A 254 -53.09 -0.56 16.15
C ASP A 254 -51.75 -0.04 16.70
N ILE A 255 -50.62 -0.54 16.20
CA ILE A 255 -49.29 0.00 16.53
C ILE A 255 -48.94 1.04 15.47
N SER A 256 -49.18 2.30 15.82
CA SER A 256 -49.35 3.32 14.79
C SER A 256 -48.06 3.93 14.25
N ALA A 257 -46.89 3.77 14.88
CA ALA A 257 -45.60 4.19 14.31
C ALA A 257 -44.38 3.75 15.15
N PHE A 258 -43.29 3.41 14.46
CA PHE A 258 -41.91 3.41 14.96
C PHE A 258 -41.18 4.59 14.35
N THR A 259 -40.71 5.56 15.14
CA THR A 259 -39.89 6.67 14.63
C THR A 259 -38.43 6.45 14.98
N LEU A 260 -37.56 6.51 13.96
CA LEU A 260 -36.11 6.46 14.13
C LEU A 260 -35.52 7.83 13.86
N ASN A 261 -34.78 8.35 14.84
CA ASN A 261 -34.00 9.57 14.69
C ASN A 261 -32.52 9.24 14.96
N CYS A 262 -31.72 9.09 13.90
CA CYS A 262 -30.28 8.81 14.01
C CYS A 262 -29.43 10.09 13.95
N ASN A 263 -30.04 11.28 14.08
CA ASN A 263 -29.37 12.56 13.89
C ASN A 263 -28.86 13.22 15.19
N GLU A 264 -29.04 12.61 16.36
CA GLU A 264 -28.68 13.21 17.66
C GLU A 264 -27.47 12.51 18.33
N GLY A 265 -26.31 13.18 18.29
CA GLY A 265 -25.19 13.08 19.27
C GLY A 265 -24.40 11.75 19.40
N ASP A 266 -23.18 11.74 18.81
CA ASP A 266 -21.99 10.85 19.01
C ASP A 266 -22.09 9.33 18.72
N PRO A 267 -21.02 8.58 18.34
CA PRO A 267 -19.71 8.92 17.75
C PRO A 267 -19.60 8.50 16.26
N PRO A 268 -18.57 8.96 15.52
CA PRO A 268 -18.37 8.63 14.11
C PRO A 268 -18.17 7.12 13.88
N LEU A 269 -18.84 6.56 12.85
CA LEU A 269 -18.47 5.27 12.29
C LEU A 269 -16.99 5.33 11.90
N SER A 270 -16.19 4.38 12.36
CA SER A 270 -14.75 4.38 12.09
C SER A 270 -14.32 3.09 11.39
N LEU A 271 -13.31 3.17 10.55
CA LEU A 271 -12.62 2.02 9.95
C LEU A 271 -11.15 2.12 10.37
N LEU A 272 -10.75 1.27 11.31
CA LEU A 272 -9.45 1.33 11.96
C LEU A 272 -8.67 0.03 11.70
N GLU A 273 -7.40 -0.01 12.10
CA GLU A 273 -6.69 -1.30 12.26
C GLU A 273 -7.41 -2.17 13.30
N ASN A 274 -7.46 -3.49 13.05
CA ASN A 274 -7.89 -4.43 14.07
C ASN A 274 -6.74 -4.69 15.05
N LYS A 275 -6.99 -4.47 16.35
CA LYS A 275 -5.96 -4.56 17.40
C LYS A 275 -5.55 -6.00 17.72
N ASP A 276 -6.46 -6.95 17.51
CA ASP A 276 -6.25 -8.37 17.80
C ASP A 276 -5.65 -9.10 16.59
N ASP A 277 -6.03 -8.70 15.38
CA ASP A 277 -5.53 -9.25 14.12
C ASP A 277 -5.12 -8.15 13.14
N LYS A 278 -3.82 -7.84 13.12
CA LYS A 278 -3.26 -6.79 12.26
C LYS A 278 -3.36 -7.08 10.76
N SER A 279 -3.79 -8.28 10.34
CA SER A 279 -4.09 -8.56 8.92
C SER A 279 -5.46 -8.03 8.47
N MET A 280 -6.23 -7.47 9.40
CA MET A 280 -7.58 -6.98 9.17
C MET A 280 -7.74 -5.51 9.55
N LEU A 281 -8.67 -4.85 8.88
CA LEU A 281 -9.27 -3.62 9.38
C LEU A 281 -10.57 -3.97 10.12
N GLU A 282 -11.06 -3.05 10.94
CA GLU A 282 -12.29 -3.22 11.69
C GLU A 282 -13.16 -1.96 11.60
N PHE A 283 -14.42 -2.17 11.23
CA PHE A 283 -15.46 -1.18 11.41
C PHE A 283 -15.86 -1.09 12.88
N GLN A 284 -15.69 0.07 13.48
CA GLN A 284 -16.10 0.34 14.83
C GLN A 284 -17.26 1.34 14.81
N TRP A 285 -18.38 0.91 15.37
CA TRP A 285 -19.52 1.79 15.62
C TRP A 285 -20.31 1.27 16.80
N THR A 286 -20.53 2.13 17.78
CA THR A 286 -21.46 1.86 18.86
C THR A 286 -22.30 3.09 19.08
N HIS A 287 -23.56 3.01 18.68
CA HIS A 287 -24.53 4.06 18.95
C HIS A 287 -25.79 3.43 19.55
N SER A 288 -26.31 4.09 20.57
CA SER A 288 -27.54 3.69 21.25
C SER A 288 -28.51 4.86 21.22
N TRP A 289 -29.74 4.61 20.79
CA TRP A 289 -30.80 5.61 20.77
C TRP A 289 -32.09 5.04 21.36
N LYS A 290 -33.07 5.90 21.56
CA LYS A 290 -34.41 5.51 22.00
C LYS A 290 -35.36 5.45 20.81
N VAL A 291 -36.03 4.32 20.60
CA VAL A 291 -37.13 4.20 19.64
C VAL A 291 -38.43 4.53 20.36
N HIS A 292 -39.09 5.58 19.89
CA HIS A 292 -40.43 5.93 20.34
C HIS A 292 -41.45 5.01 19.67
N TRP A 293 -42.36 4.46 20.46
CA TRP A 293 -43.46 3.62 19.99
C TRP A 293 -44.79 4.12 20.55
N GLN A 294 -45.85 3.97 19.75
CA GLN A 294 -47.23 4.24 20.15
C GLN A 294 -48.13 3.07 19.76
N ASN A 295 -49.02 2.70 20.67
CA ASN A 295 -50.04 1.68 20.49
C ASN A 295 -51.41 2.24 20.85
N ALA A 296 -52.41 1.96 20.02
CA ALA A 296 -53.81 2.31 20.25
C ALA A 296 -54.66 1.04 20.28
N VAL A 297 -55.46 0.87 21.34
CA VAL A 297 -56.43 -0.22 21.48
C VAL A 297 -57.80 0.38 21.30
N ILE A 298 -58.57 -0.12 20.34
CA ILE A 298 -59.97 0.24 20.16
C ILE A 298 -60.83 -0.87 20.76
N ASP A 299 -61.64 -0.52 21.73
CA ASP A 299 -62.59 -1.43 22.35
C ASP A 299 -63.87 -1.60 21.47
N PRO A 300 -64.72 -2.60 21.74
CA PRO A 300 -65.95 -2.84 20.98
C PRO A 300 -66.96 -1.68 20.99
N SER A 301 -66.90 -0.83 22.01
CA SER A 301 -67.78 0.32 22.20
C SER A 301 -67.28 1.58 21.49
N GLY A 302 -66.14 1.50 20.78
CA GLY A 302 -65.53 2.62 20.08
C GLY A 302 -64.64 3.50 20.98
N GLY A 303 -64.39 3.09 22.23
CA GLY A 303 -63.41 3.71 23.10
C GLY A 303 -61.99 3.41 22.62
N SER A 304 -61.08 4.39 22.70
CA SER A 304 -59.67 4.19 22.34
C SER A 304 -58.76 4.38 23.55
N MET A 305 -57.96 3.38 23.90
CA MET A 305 -56.83 3.53 24.83
C MET A 305 -55.55 3.72 24.04
N ARG A 306 -54.76 4.76 24.33
CA ARG A 306 -53.44 4.98 23.72
C ARG A 306 -52.35 4.78 24.77
N THR A 307 -51.35 4.01 24.42
CA THR A 307 -50.13 3.81 25.21
C THR A 307 -48.94 4.18 24.33
N TRP A 308 -47.89 4.70 24.94
CA TRP A 308 -46.65 5.04 24.24
C TRP A 308 -45.49 4.86 25.19
N GLY A 309 -44.29 4.80 24.64
CA GLY A 309 -43.08 4.71 25.41
C GLY A 309 -41.84 4.79 24.53
N ASP A 310 -40.69 4.73 25.19
CA ASP A 310 -39.40 4.73 24.55
C ASP A 310 -38.66 3.43 24.90
N THR A 311 -38.02 2.83 23.92
CA THR A 311 -37.21 1.62 24.12
C THR A 311 -35.79 1.87 23.64
N PRO A 312 -34.75 1.64 24.47
CA PRO A 312 -33.38 1.73 24.01
C PRO A 312 -33.10 0.66 22.94
N MET A 313 -32.50 1.08 21.85
CA MET A 313 -31.99 0.22 20.78
C MET A 313 -30.51 0.49 20.61
N LYS A 314 -29.75 -0.56 20.29
CA LYS A 314 -28.32 -0.45 19.97
C LYS A 314 -28.12 -0.84 18.53
N VAL A 315 -27.47 0.02 17.75
CA VAL A 315 -26.93 -0.40 16.46
C VAL A 315 -25.51 -0.92 16.63
N SER A 316 -25.23 -2.01 15.91
CA SER A 316 -23.92 -2.61 15.82
C SER A 316 -23.62 -3.02 14.38
N ILE A 317 -22.38 -3.45 14.16
CA ILE A 317 -21.94 -3.97 12.88
C ILE A 317 -21.65 -5.46 13.07
N THR A 318 -22.32 -6.30 12.29
CA THR A 318 -21.98 -7.73 12.17
C THR A 318 -20.87 -7.91 11.14
N ASN A 319 -19.98 -8.86 11.37
CA ASN A 319 -18.76 -9.07 10.57
C ASN A 319 -17.98 -7.77 10.35
N PRO A 320 -17.61 -7.04 11.42
CA PRO A 320 -17.02 -5.71 11.31
C PRO A 320 -15.63 -5.72 10.65
N THR A 321 -15.03 -6.90 10.51
CA THR A 321 -13.69 -7.06 9.96
C THR A 321 -13.68 -6.97 8.44
N VAL A 322 -12.71 -6.23 7.90
CA VAL A 322 -12.36 -6.21 6.49
C VAL A 322 -11.04 -6.96 6.33
N LYS A 323 -11.07 -8.07 5.60
CA LYS A 323 -9.86 -8.86 5.33
C LYS A 323 -9.09 -8.22 4.19
N ILE A 324 -7.78 -8.09 4.35
CA ILE A 324 -6.89 -7.65 3.28
C ILE A 324 -6.16 -8.88 2.76
N SER A 325 -6.01 -8.98 1.44
CA SER A 325 -5.22 -10.05 0.84
C SER A 325 -4.56 -9.57 -0.44
N VAL A 326 -3.48 -10.22 -0.84
CA VAL A 326 -2.85 -10.00 -2.14
C VAL A 326 -3.06 -11.23 -3.03
N SER A 327 -3.40 -10.98 -4.30
CA SER A 327 -3.74 -12.04 -5.27
C SER A 327 -2.81 -12.06 -6.47
N GLU A 328 -2.42 -13.25 -6.90
CA GLU A 328 -1.63 -13.50 -8.11
C GLU A 328 -2.50 -13.47 -9.39
N PRO A 329 -1.94 -13.22 -10.59
CA PRO A 329 -0.52 -12.97 -10.91
C PRO A 329 -0.13 -11.49 -10.89
N ARG A 330 -1.11 -10.59 -10.75
CA ARG A 330 -0.91 -9.13 -10.80
C ARG A 330 -0.78 -8.50 -9.41
N GLN A 331 -0.51 -9.31 -8.39
CA GLN A 331 -0.33 -8.89 -6.99
C GLN A 331 -1.30 -7.76 -6.63
N VAL A 332 -2.60 -8.02 -6.77
CA VAL A 332 -3.63 -7.01 -6.49
C VAL A 332 -4.02 -7.15 -5.02
N ILE A 333 -3.86 -6.08 -4.26
CA ILE A 333 -4.36 -5.97 -2.89
C ILE A 333 -5.87 -5.84 -2.98
N SER A 334 -6.60 -6.76 -2.37
CA SER A 334 -8.05 -6.74 -2.29
C SER A 334 -8.50 -6.58 -0.85
N PHE A 335 -9.64 -5.93 -0.67
CA PHE A 335 -10.27 -5.77 0.63
C PHE A 335 -11.65 -6.45 0.57
N GLU A 336 -11.78 -7.55 1.30
CA GLU A 336 -13.03 -8.30 1.40
C GLU A 336 -13.83 -7.78 2.59
N ASN A 337 -14.97 -7.17 2.31
CA ASN A 337 -15.86 -6.60 3.31
C ASN A 337 -17.19 -7.38 3.37
N LYS A 338 -17.55 -7.85 4.57
CA LYS A 338 -18.85 -8.50 4.85
C LYS A 338 -19.64 -7.77 5.93
N ALA A 339 -19.21 -6.57 6.30
CA ALA A 339 -19.79 -5.77 7.36
C ALA A 339 -21.24 -5.40 7.03
N LYS A 340 -22.13 -5.59 8.01
CA LYS A 340 -23.53 -5.18 7.90
C LYS A 340 -23.96 -4.47 9.16
N VAL A 341 -24.62 -3.33 8.98
CA VAL A 341 -25.28 -2.61 10.06
C VAL A 341 -26.52 -3.38 10.47
N VAL A 342 -26.65 -3.67 11.76
CA VAL A 342 -27.83 -4.33 12.34
C VAL A 342 -28.28 -3.58 13.60
N ILE A 343 -29.59 -3.57 13.84
CA ILE A 343 -30.14 -3.19 15.14
C ILE A 343 -30.25 -4.41 16.02
N ASN A 344 -29.67 -4.31 17.21
CA ASN A 344 -29.96 -5.23 18.31
C ASN A 344 -31.09 -4.62 19.15
N GLY A 345 -32.12 -5.44 19.38
CA GLY A 345 -33.18 -5.12 20.34
C GLY A 345 -32.64 -4.99 21.77
N PRO A 346 -33.43 -4.46 22.71
CA PRO A 346 -33.05 -4.44 24.12
C PRO A 346 -32.79 -5.87 24.62
N GLU A 347 -31.70 -6.05 25.38
CA GLU A 347 -31.30 -7.35 25.96
C GLU A 347 -32.28 -7.88 27.01
N GLN A 348 -33.22 -7.06 27.50
CA GLN A 348 -34.22 -7.42 28.52
C GLN A 348 -35.65 -7.21 28.02
N GLU A 349 -36.59 -8.00 28.55
CA GLU A 349 -38.03 -7.84 28.38
C GLU A 349 -38.53 -6.49 28.90
N THR A 350 -38.45 -5.50 28.03
CA THR A 350 -39.12 -4.21 28.18
C THR A 350 -40.63 -4.35 27.92
N GLY A 351 -41.45 -3.48 28.51
CA GLY A 351 -42.91 -3.49 28.32
C GLY A 351 -43.37 -3.45 26.85
N TRP A 352 -42.55 -2.92 25.94
CA TRP A 352 -42.82 -2.94 24.50
C TRP A 352 -42.76 -4.37 23.89
N LEU A 353 -41.84 -5.24 24.33
CA LEU A 353 -41.72 -6.62 23.83
C LEU A 353 -43.00 -7.40 24.12
N LYS A 354 -43.55 -7.22 25.33
CA LYS A 354 -44.83 -7.81 25.76
C LYS A 354 -46.01 -7.32 24.92
N ILE A 355 -46.01 -6.05 24.51
CA ILE A 355 -47.04 -5.47 23.63
C ILE A 355 -46.91 -6.06 22.22
N VAL A 356 -45.69 -6.18 21.68
CA VAL A 356 -45.47 -6.82 20.37
C VAL A 356 -45.89 -8.29 20.40
N GLU A 357 -45.48 -9.07 21.39
CA GLU A 357 -45.93 -10.46 21.51
C GLU A 357 -47.45 -10.59 21.61
N ALA A 358 -48.11 -9.71 22.38
CA ALA A 358 -49.55 -9.69 22.52
C ALA A 358 -50.29 -9.29 21.23
N VAL A 359 -49.78 -8.31 20.47
CA VAL A 359 -50.40 -7.83 19.22
C VAL A 359 -50.22 -8.83 18.08
N PHE A 360 -49.10 -9.55 18.06
CA PHE A 360 -48.80 -10.52 17.01
C PHE A 360 -49.16 -11.97 17.40
N GLY A 361 -49.81 -12.17 18.55
CA GLY A 361 -50.26 -13.48 19.02
C GLY A 361 -49.13 -14.49 19.24
N GLY A 362 -47.91 -14.03 19.50
CA GLY A 362 -46.70 -14.86 19.55
C GLY A 362 -46.18 -15.36 18.19
N SER A 363 -46.82 -14.95 17.09
CA SER A 363 -46.53 -15.47 15.73
C SER A 363 -45.44 -14.70 14.98
N VAL A 364 -45.14 -13.46 15.39
CA VAL A 364 -44.10 -12.61 14.78
C VAL A 364 -43.23 -12.08 15.89
N ARG A 365 -41.91 -12.29 15.75
CA ARG A 365 -40.94 -11.80 16.72
C ARG A 365 -40.63 -10.35 16.42
N ALA A 366 -40.57 -9.50 17.43
CA ALA A 366 -40.27 -8.08 17.28
C ALA A 366 -38.96 -7.83 16.48
N GLY A 367 -37.99 -8.75 16.62
CA GLY A 367 -36.75 -8.77 15.85
C GLY A 367 -36.95 -8.91 14.33
N GLU A 368 -37.93 -9.69 13.87
CA GLU A 368 -38.22 -9.89 12.44
C GLU A 368 -38.79 -8.61 11.80
N VAL A 369 -39.64 -7.88 12.53
CA VAL A 369 -40.19 -6.59 12.07
C VAL A 369 -39.11 -5.52 12.00
N ILE A 370 -38.21 -5.49 13.00
CA ILE A 370 -37.05 -4.61 13.01
C ILE A 370 -36.12 -4.95 11.84
N GLU A 371 -35.82 -6.23 11.62
CA GLU A 371 -34.96 -6.66 10.52
C GLU A 371 -35.57 -6.35 9.15
N GLU A 372 -36.86 -6.62 8.95
CA GLU A 372 -37.50 -6.48 7.63
C GLU A 372 -37.84 -5.03 7.26
N LYS A 373 -38.12 -4.17 8.24
CA LYS A 373 -38.56 -2.78 8.00
C LYS A 373 -37.52 -1.75 8.41
N VAL A 374 -36.76 -1.98 9.48
CA VAL A 374 -35.80 -1.01 10.00
C VAL A 374 -34.42 -1.16 9.38
N ASN A 375 -33.91 -2.37 9.18
CA ASN A 375 -32.60 -2.52 8.51
C ASN A 375 -32.61 -1.94 7.08
N LYS A 376 -33.78 -1.82 6.44
CA LYS A 376 -33.94 -1.13 5.15
C LYS A 376 -33.72 0.39 5.23
N MET A 377 -33.93 0.99 6.40
CA MET A 377 -33.68 2.41 6.67
C MET A 377 -32.27 2.67 7.20
N LEU A 378 -31.55 1.62 7.62
CA LEU A 378 -30.16 1.74 8.00
C LEU A 378 -29.30 1.95 6.74
N PRO A 379 -28.28 2.80 6.83
CA PRO A 379 -27.37 2.98 5.72
C PRO A 379 -26.56 1.72 5.48
N LYS A 380 -26.38 1.41 4.20
CA LYS A 380 -25.63 0.24 3.76
C LYS A 380 -24.14 0.53 3.84
N ILE A 381 -23.41 -0.39 4.47
CA ILE A 381 -21.96 -0.51 4.33
C ILE A 381 -21.75 -1.51 3.18
N ASP A 382 -22.00 -1.08 1.95
CA ASP A 382 -21.85 -1.91 0.74
C ASP A 382 -20.64 -1.43 -0.04
N ILE A 383 -19.46 -1.75 0.48
CA ILE A 383 -18.20 -1.27 -0.08
C ILE A 383 -17.55 -2.42 -0.83
N GLN A 384 -17.53 -2.29 -2.15
CA GLN A 384 -16.64 -3.08 -2.99
C GLN A 384 -15.37 -2.26 -3.18
N PHE A 385 -14.34 -2.67 -2.47
CA PHE A 385 -13.05 -2.05 -2.66
C PHE A 385 -12.47 -2.51 -3.99
N LYS A 386 -12.15 -1.55 -4.85
CA LYS A 386 -11.36 -1.80 -6.04
C LYS A 386 -9.95 -2.13 -5.56
N GLY A 387 -9.49 -3.32 -5.93
CA GLY A 387 -8.19 -3.78 -5.53
C GLY A 387 -7.09 -2.83 -6.00
N VAL A 388 -6.05 -2.68 -5.19
CA VAL A 388 -4.89 -1.84 -5.50
C VAL A 388 -3.86 -2.71 -6.19
N ASN A 389 -3.55 -2.36 -7.44
CA ASN A 389 -2.51 -3.06 -8.17
C ASN A 389 -1.14 -2.67 -7.61
N VAL A 390 -0.44 -3.57 -6.91
CA VAL A 390 0.96 -3.31 -6.52
C VAL A 390 1.94 -3.47 -7.68
N PHE A 391 1.49 -3.92 -8.87
CA PHE A 391 2.32 -3.96 -10.08
C PHE A 391 2.68 -2.59 -10.66
N ALA A 392 2.13 -1.48 -10.17
CA ALA A 392 2.74 -0.18 -10.49
C ALA A 392 4.19 -0.06 -9.98
N ALA A 393 4.63 -1.00 -9.12
CA ALA A 393 6.00 -1.17 -8.66
C ALA A 393 6.60 -2.54 -9.03
N SER A 394 5.97 -3.31 -9.95
CA SER A 394 6.57 -4.57 -10.39
C SER A 394 7.80 -4.27 -11.23
N ASN A 395 8.93 -4.34 -10.51
CA ASN A 395 10.31 -4.42 -10.97
C ASN A 395 10.87 -3.15 -11.61
N LEU A 396 10.97 -2.12 -10.78
CA LEU A 396 11.87 -1.00 -11.05
C LEU A 396 13.32 -1.49 -11.35
N LEU A 397 13.71 -2.64 -10.80
CA LEU A 397 14.92 -3.38 -11.17
C LEU A 397 14.52 -4.74 -11.76
N PHE A 398 14.99 -5.07 -12.97
CA PHE A 398 14.79 -6.35 -13.67
C PHE A 398 13.32 -6.74 -13.98
N PRO A 399 12.57 -5.94 -14.77
CA PRO A 399 11.15 -6.15 -15.01
C PRO A 399 10.71 -7.43 -15.66
N SER A 400 11.54 -8.02 -16.50
CA SER A 400 11.23 -9.28 -17.15
C SER A 400 11.25 -10.49 -16.21
N ASP A 401 11.82 -10.35 -15.01
CA ASP A 401 12.15 -11.49 -14.14
C ASP A 401 11.16 -11.73 -12.99
N HIS A 402 10.27 -10.78 -12.68
CA HIS A 402 9.35 -10.86 -11.53
C HIS A 402 10.08 -11.30 -10.26
N VAL A 403 11.10 -10.51 -9.91
CA VAL A 403 12.08 -10.84 -8.87
C VAL A 403 11.47 -10.87 -7.47
N ILE A 404 10.37 -10.16 -7.21
CA ILE A 404 9.67 -10.18 -5.92
C ILE A 404 8.34 -10.92 -6.08
N THR A 405 8.07 -11.84 -5.15
CA THR A 405 6.77 -12.51 -4.99
C THR A 405 6.25 -12.21 -3.59
N TYR A 406 5.05 -11.62 -3.47
CA TYR A 406 4.45 -11.33 -2.17
C TYR A 406 3.58 -12.48 -1.66
N ASP A 407 3.60 -12.66 -0.34
CA ASP A 407 2.87 -13.73 0.30
C ASP A 407 1.41 -13.34 0.53
N SER A 408 0.49 -14.21 0.12
CA SER A 408 -0.96 -13.98 0.28
C SER A 408 -1.40 -13.75 1.73
N ASN A 409 -0.64 -14.28 2.70
CA ASN A 409 -0.85 -14.11 4.15
C ASN A 409 0.14 -13.10 4.78
N GLY A 410 1.02 -12.49 3.99
CA GLY A 410 2.04 -11.55 4.46
C GLY A 410 1.55 -10.10 4.52
N VAL A 411 0.25 -9.87 4.64
CA VAL A 411 -0.37 -8.53 4.54
C VAL A 411 -0.85 -8.05 5.90
N PHE A 412 -0.39 -6.87 6.35
CA PHE A 412 -0.70 -6.32 7.66
C PHE A 412 -0.88 -4.80 7.61
N VAL A 413 -1.65 -4.23 8.55
CA VAL A 413 -1.85 -2.78 8.71
C VAL A 413 -1.61 -2.35 10.16
N PRO A 414 -0.36 -2.34 10.65
CA PRO A 414 0.01 -1.75 11.95
C PRO A 414 0.08 -0.21 11.89
N GLY A 415 -0.91 0.43 11.28
CA GLY A 415 -0.93 1.85 10.93
C GLY A 415 -0.66 2.10 9.44
N ASP A 416 0.53 1.72 8.96
CA ASP A 416 0.85 1.67 7.53
C ASP A 416 0.50 0.28 6.98
N LEU A 417 0.15 0.18 5.69
CA LEU A 417 -0.02 -1.13 5.05
C LEU A 417 1.35 -1.69 4.69
N VAL A 418 1.67 -2.87 5.20
CA VAL A 418 2.88 -3.61 4.88
C VAL A 418 2.53 -4.96 4.24
N ILE A 419 3.27 -5.30 3.20
CA ILE A 419 3.15 -6.58 2.49
C ILE A 419 4.54 -7.20 2.42
N PHE A 420 4.68 -8.41 2.95
CA PHE A 420 5.92 -9.16 2.93
C PHE A 420 5.96 -10.14 1.77
N GLY A 421 7.18 -10.47 1.35
CA GLY A 421 7.43 -11.42 0.28
C GLY A 421 8.87 -11.87 0.24
N THR A 422 9.20 -12.58 -0.83
CA THR A 422 10.53 -13.10 -1.08
C THR A 422 11.05 -12.65 -2.44
N THR A 423 12.34 -12.37 -2.48
CA THR A 423 13.10 -12.21 -3.70
C THR A 423 13.47 -13.58 -4.25
N LYS A 424 13.20 -13.82 -5.53
CA LYS A 424 13.78 -14.94 -6.25
C LYS A 424 15.27 -14.65 -6.40
N SER A 425 16.13 -15.49 -5.82
CA SER A 425 17.53 -15.45 -6.20
C SER A 425 17.63 -15.93 -7.65
N LYS A 426 18.19 -15.11 -8.55
CA LYS A 426 18.85 -15.67 -9.72
C LYS A 426 20.11 -16.38 -9.20
N LEU A 427 20.22 -17.68 -9.51
CA LEU A 427 21.49 -18.40 -9.46
C LEU A 427 22.49 -17.75 -10.43
#